data_AF-A0A9X1PE50-F1
#
_entry.id   AF-A0A9X1PE50-F1
#
_cell.length_a   1.000
_cell.length_b   1.000
_cell.length_c   1.000
_cell.angle_alpha   90.00
_cell.angle_beta   90.00
_cell.angle_gamma   90.00
#
_symmetry.space_group_name_H-M   'P 1'
#
loop_
_entity.id
_entity.type
_entity.pdbx_description
1 polymer ?
#
loop_
_entity_poly.entity_id
_entity_poly.type
_entity_poly.pdbx_seq_one_letter_code
_entity_poly.pdbx_strand_id
1 'polypeptide(L)'
;MERSYKNVSYFFVATLAIVVAGFYKSYFSQFPAFTGLTYVHHTHTVLLLLWFAMLIVQPILVYQKRLDLHRLVGKFSYILVPIIVLSLLTVMKTQYLKSAPRMPEMQNLAFLYLPTSALIPFVSLYVLAIVYKMQPAKHMRYMIASAVALLGPGVGRLIWVLRISTPL
;
A
#
# COMPACT_ATOMS: atom_id res chain seq x y z
N MET A 1 0.58 27.68 5.44
CA MET A 1 1.25 26.35 5.50
C MET A 1 0.46 25.31 6.30
N GLU A 2 -0.09 25.65 7.47
CA GLU A 2 -0.81 24.68 8.34
C GLU A 2 -1.96 23.90 7.70
N ARG A 3 -2.78 24.53 6.85
CA ARG A 3 -3.88 23.83 6.14
C ARG A 3 -3.39 22.74 5.17
N SER A 4 -2.20 22.90 4.59
CA SER A 4 -1.65 21.96 3.62
C SER A 4 -1.41 20.58 4.24
N TYR A 5 -0.84 20.52 5.44
CA TYR A 5 -0.53 19.25 6.11
C TYR A 5 -1.78 18.49 6.54
N LYS A 6 -2.83 19.18 7.02
CA LYS A 6 -4.12 18.53 7.33
C LYS A 6 -4.74 17.90 6.08
N ASN A 7 -4.70 18.61 4.95
CA ASN A 7 -5.20 18.10 3.68
C ASN A 7 -4.44 16.85 3.22
N VAL A 8 -3.13 16.77 3.48
CA VAL A 8 -2.32 15.59 3.18
C VAL A 8 -2.73 14.39 4.04
N SER A 9 -3.02 14.56 5.32
CA SER A 9 -3.55 13.46 6.15
C SER A 9 -4.91 12.96 5.64
N TYR A 10 -5.84 13.86 5.28
CA TYR A 10 -7.11 13.46 4.68
C TYR A 10 -6.94 12.73 3.35
N PHE A 11 -5.98 13.17 2.52
CA PHE A 11 -5.63 12.47 1.29
C PHE A 11 -5.16 11.03 1.57
N PHE A 12 -4.32 10.81 2.58
CA PHE A 12 -3.88 9.46 2.93
C PHE A 12 -4.99 8.59 3.52
N VAL A 13 -5.92 9.17 4.29
CA VAL A 13 -7.13 8.46 4.76
C VAL A 13 -7.99 8.04 3.57
N ALA A 14 -8.24 8.92 2.61
CA ALA A 14 -9.00 8.59 1.41
C ALA A 14 -8.30 7.51 0.57
N THR A 15 -6.97 7.60 0.42
CA THR A 15 -6.16 6.59 -0.26
C THR A 15 -6.29 5.22 0.42
N LEU A 16 -6.18 5.18 1.76
CA LEU A 16 -6.38 3.96 2.54
C LEU A 16 -7.79 3.39 2.35
N ALA A 17 -8.83 4.24 2.38
CA ALA A 17 -10.20 3.80 2.19
C ALA A 17 -10.41 3.13 0.82
N ILE A 18 -9.83 3.69 -0.24
CA ILE A 18 -9.88 3.09 -1.59
C ILE A 18 -9.16 1.74 -1.61
N VAL A 19 -7.98 1.64 -1.00
CA VAL A 19 -7.24 0.37 -0.91
C VAL A 19 -8.07 -0.66 -0.13
N VAL A 20 -8.62 -0.31 1.03
CA VAL A 20 -9.46 -1.22 1.84
C VAL A 20 -10.68 -1.68 1.05
N ALA A 21 -11.37 -0.77 0.35
CA ALA A 21 -12.52 -1.10 -0.48
C ALA A 21 -12.15 -2.07 -1.62
N GLY A 22 -11.04 -1.81 -2.32
CA GLY A 22 -10.55 -2.69 -3.38
C GLY A 22 -10.20 -4.10 -2.91
N PHE A 23 -9.74 -4.24 -1.67
CA PHE A 23 -9.40 -5.54 -1.08
C PHE A 23 -10.52 -6.12 -0.20
N TYR A 24 -11.68 -5.48 -0.12
CA TYR A 24 -12.76 -5.89 0.78
C TYR A 24 -13.21 -7.33 0.52
N LYS A 25 -13.55 -7.65 -0.74
CA LYS A 25 -13.99 -9.01 -1.13
C LYS A 25 -12.89 -10.06 -0.97
N SER A 26 -11.65 -9.71 -1.31
CA SER A 26 -10.53 -10.67 -1.30
C SER A 26 -9.92 -10.91 0.08
N TYR A 27 -10.15 -10.03 1.06
CA TYR A 27 -9.51 -10.11 2.38
C TYR A 27 -10.44 -9.74 3.52
N PHE A 28 -10.93 -8.49 3.60
CA PHE A 28 -11.62 -7.99 4.80
C PHE A 28 -12.95 -8.68 5.08
N SER A 29 -13.73 -8.98 4.05
CA SER A 29 -15.00 -9.72 4.15
C SER A 29 -14.84 -11.19 4.52
N GLN A 30 -13.61 -11.73 4.49
CA GLN A 30 -13.34 -13.12 4.87
C GLN A 30 -13.24 -13.29 6.39
N PHE A 31 -13.23 -12.21 7.18
CA PHE A 31 -13.23 -12.30 8.64
C PHE A 31 -14.53 -12.96 9.16
N PRO A 32 -14.46 -13.86 10.16
CA PRO A 32 -13.26 -14.33 10.87
C PRO A 32 -12.59 -15.58 10.26
N ALA A 33 -13.19 -16.19 9.22
CA ALA A 33 -12.78 -17.50 8.72
C ALA A 33 -11.51 -17.50 7.85
N PHE A 34 -11.26 -16.42 7.11
CA PHE A 34 -10.10 -16.23 6.22
C PHE A 34 -9.80 -17.40 5.28
N THR A 35 -10.86 -17.99 4.70
CA THR A 35 -10.74 -19.21 3.89
C THR A 35 -9.79 -19.03 2.71
N GLY A 36 -8.80 -19.92 2.59
CA GLY A 36 -7.83 -19.91 1.50
C GLY A 36 -6.76 -18.82 1.58
N LEU A 37 -6.70 -18.05 2.68
CA LEU A 37 -5.62 -17.13 3.03
C LEU A 37 -4.67 -17.80 4.03
N THR A 38 -3.43 -17.32 4.03
CA THR A 38 -2.36 -17.83 4.91
C THR A 38 -1.76 -16.68 5.72
N TYR A 39 -0.93 -17.01 6.72
CA TYR A 39 -0.22 -16.01 7.53
C TYR A 39 0.51 -14.96 6.68
N VAL A 40 1.04 -15.34 5.53
CA VAL A 40 1.73 -14.45 4.56
C VAL A 40 0.82 -13.29 4.14
N HIS A 41 -0.47 -13.56 3.91
CA HIS A 41 -1.45 -12.54 3.52
C HIS A 41 -1.76 -11.60 4.68
N HIS A 42 -1.91 -12.14 5.90
CA HIS A 42 -2.14 -11.34 7.10
C HIS A 42 -0.96 -10.42 7.40
N THR A 43 0.27 -10.96 7.37
CA THR A 43 1.48 -10.18 7.57
C THR A 43 1.59 -9.04 6.56
N HIS A 44 1.40 -9.33 5.26
CA HIS A 44 1.44 -8.30 4.23
C HIS A 44 0.38 -7.21 4.45
N THR A 45 -0.87 -7.61 4.75
CA THR A 45 -1.94 -6.64 5.02
C THR A 45 -1.62 -5.76 6.23
N VAL A 46 -1.17 -6.34 7.35
CA VAL A 46 -0.81 -5.58 8.55
C VAL A 46 0.32 -4.60 8.27
N LEU A 47 1.35 -5.01 7.53
CA LEU A 47 2.48 -4.15 7.17
C LEU A 47 2.03 -2.96 6.30
N LEU A 48 1.14 -3.17 5.33
CA LEU A 48 0.58 -2.07 4.55
C LEU A 48 -0.34 -1.16 5.38
N LEU A 49 -1.13 -1.71 6.30
CA LEU A 49 -1.93 -0.88 7.22
C LEU A 49 -1.03 -0.01 8.11
N LEU A 50 0.09 -0.56 8.60
CA LEU A 50 1.10 0.22 9.35
C LEU A 50 1.72 1.32 8.49
N TRP A 51 2.03 1.03 7.23
CA TRP A 51 2.53 2.05 6.30
C TRP A 51 1.55 3.21 6.11
N PHE A 52 0.27 2.92 5.85
CA PHE A 52 -0.75 3.96 5.73
C PHE A 52 -0.99 4.70 7.04
N ALA A 53 -0.99 4.00 8.18
CA ALA A 53 -1.09 4.63 9.50
C ALA A 53 0.05 5.63 9.72
N MET A 54 1.29 5.27 9.38
CA MET A 54 2.43 6.19 9.41
C MET A 54 2.17 7.38 8.49
N LEU A 55 1.81 7.17 7.23
CA LEU A 55 1.55 8.26 6.28
C LEU A 55 0.50 9.25 6.81
N ILE A 56 -0.56 8.77 7.45
CA ILE A 56 -1.62 9.61 8.04
C ILE A 56 -1.09 10.40 9.24
N VAL A 57 -0.33 9.77 10.13
CA VAL A 57 0.20 10.36 11.36
C VAL A 57 1.30 11.39 11.07
N GLN A 58 2.11 11.20 10.03
CA GLN A 58 3.28 12.05 9.76
C GLN A 58 2.93 13.54 9.57
N PRO A 59 1.95 13.95 8.73
CA PRO A 59 1.55 15.36 8.63
C PRO A 59 0.87 15.90 9.90
N ILE A 60 0.21 15.05 10.70
CA ILE A 60 -0.39 15.45 11.98
C ILE A 60 0.71 15.85 12.96
N LEU A 61 1.79 15.06 13.06
CA LEU A 61 2.95 15.38 13.91
C LEU A 61 3.62 16.69 13.49
N VAL A 62 3.75 16.93 12.17
CA VAL A 62 4.27 18.21 11.65
C VAL A 62 3.34 19.37 12.00
N TYR A 63 2.04 19.21 11.83
CA TYR A 63 1.05 20.24 12.20
C TYR A 63 1.08 20.56 13.70
N GLN A 64 1.25 19.55 14.55
CA GLN A 64 1.40 19.69 16.00
C GLN A 64 2.79 20.17 16.43
N LYS A 65 3.68 20.48 15.49
CA LYS A 65 5.08 20.90 15.73
C LYS A 65 5.92 19.87 16.49
N ARG A 66 5.50 18.60 16.53
CA ARG A 66 6.22 17.46 17.13
C ARG A 66 7.21 16.83 16.14
N LEU A 67 8.21 17.63 15.73
CA LEU A 67 9.17 17.23 14.70
C LEU A 67 10.14 16.13 15.16
N ASP A 68 10.36 16.02 16.46
CA ASP A 68 11.05 14.93 17.13
C ASP A 68 10.35 13.59 16.87
N LEU A 69 9.05 13.51 17.12
CA LEU A 69 8.24 12.32 16.85
C LEU A 69 8.12 12.03 15.36
N HIS A 70 7.96 13.05 14.52
CA HIS A 70 7.96 12.90 13.06
C HIS A 70 9.22 12.17 12.58
N ARG A 71 10.39 12.58 13.07
CA ARG A 71 11.68 11.95 12.74
C ARG A 71 11.79 10.54 13.32
N LEU A 72 11.36 10.33 14.57
CA LEU A 72 11.40 9.02 15.23
C LEU A 72 10.54 7.99 14.48
N VAL A 73 9.25 8.31 14.28
CA VAL A 73 8.32 7.48 13.51
C VAL A 73 8.82 7.34 12.07
N GLY A 74 9.37 8.40 11.48
CA GLY A 74 9.93 8.37 10.14
C GLY A 74 11.05 7.36 9.99
N LYS A 75 11.96 7.25 10.96
CA LYS A 75 13.06 6.25 10.94
C LYS A 75 12.55 4.80 10.97
N PHE A 76 11.39 4.52 11.57
CA PHE A 76 10.80 3.18 11.55
C PHE A 76 10.52 2.70 10.11
N SER A 77 10.26 3.63 9.17
CA SER A 77 10.05 3.27 7.76
C SER A 77 11.26 2.61 7.11
N TYR A 78 12.48 2.85 7.61
CA TYR A 78 13.70 2.23 7.09
C TYR A 78 13.71 0.71 7.28
N ILE A 79 12.98 0.20 8.27
CA ILE A 79 12.80 -1.23 8.51
C ILE A 79 11.48 -1.70 7.90
N LEU A 80 10.40 -0.93 8.08
CA LEU A 80 9.08 -1.31 7.62
C LEU A 80 9.03 -1.51 6.09
N VAL A 81 9.60 -0.60 5.31
CA VAL A 81 9.50 -0.65 3.83
C VAL A 81 10.22 -1.88 3.24
N PRO A 82 11.47 -2.20 3.61
CA PRO A 82 12.08 -3.46 3.19
C PRO A 82 11.25 -4.70 3.54
N ILE A 83 10.67 -4.74 4.75
CA ILE A 83 9.80 -5.86 5.16
C ILE A 83 8.52 -5.91 4.32
N ILE A 84 7.92 -4.76 3.97
CA ILE A 84 6.78 -4.69 3.04
C ILE A 84 7.16 -5.30 1.69
N VAL A 85 8.31 -4.93 1.12
CA VAL A 85 8.79 -5.47 -0.16
C VAL A 85 8.95 -6.98 -0.09
N LEU A 86 9.64 -7.50 0.93
CA LEU A 86 9.82 -8.95 1.12
C LEU A 86 8.48 -9.67 1.31
N SER A 87 7.55 -9.08 2.08
CA SER A 87 6.21 -9.65 2.28
C SER A 87 5.43 -9.73 0.97
N LEU A 88 5.51 -8.69 0.13
CA LEU A 88 4.83 -8.66 -1.17
C LEU A 88 5.37 -9.74 -2.11
N LEU A 89 6.69 -9.90 -2.19
CA LEU A 89 7.32 -10.97 -2.97
C LEU A 89 6.86 -12.35 -2.49
N THR A 90 6.71 -12.53 -1.18
CA THR A 90 6.24 -13.79 -0.58
C THR A 90 4.76 -14.05 -0.91
N VAL A 91 3.91 -13.02 -0.84
CA VAL A 91 2.50 -13.11 -1.28
C VAL A 91 2.42 -13.49 -2.76
N MET A 92 3.18 -12.81 -3.62
CA MET A 92 3.20 -13.07 -5.06
C MET A 92 3.65 -14.50 -5.37
N LYS A 93 4.73 -14.98 -4.74
CA LYS A 93 5.20 -16.37 -4.87
C LYS A 93 4.12 -17.36 -4.41
N THR A 94 3.49 -17.12 -3.26
CA THR A 94 2.44 -18.00 -2.71
C THR A 94 1.25 -18.07 -3.66
N GLN A 95 0.80 -16.93 -4.18
CA GLN A 95 -0.32 -16.85 -5.11
C GLN A 95 0.00 -17.55 -6.45
N TYR A 96 1.22 -17.37 -6.96
CA TYR A 96 1.68 -18.03 -8.18
C TYR A 96 1.66 -19.56 -8.04
N LEU A 97 2.30 -20.09 -7.00
CA LEU A 97 2.39 -21.53 -6.75
C LEU A 97 1.02 -22.16 -6.50
N LYS A 98 0.12 -21.46 -5.81
CA LYS A 98 -1.27 -21.90 -5.59
C LYS A 98 -2.06 -21.99 -6.90
N SER A 99 -1.76 -21.11 -7.86
CA SER A 99 -2.51 -20.99 -9.11
C SER A 99 -1.93 -21.85 -10.24
N ALA A 100 -0.62 -22.14 -10.20
CA ALA A 100 0.10 -22.85 -11.26
C ALA A 100 -0.53 -24.21 -11.67
N PRO A 101 -1.05 -25.06 -10.77
CA PRO A 101 -1.70 -26.30 -11.16
C PRO A 101 -3.11 -26.13 -11.76
N ARG A 102 -3.69 -24.92 -11.69
CA ARG A 102 -5.11 -24.66 -11.94
C ARG A 102 -5.38 -23.79 -13.16
N MET A 103 -4.36 -23.14 -13.72
CA MET A 103 -4.52 -22.24 -14.86
C MET A 103 -3.26 -22.20 -15.74
N PRO A 104 -3.39 -21.82 -17.03
CA PRO A 104 -2.25 -21.62 -17.91
C PRO A 104 -1.25 -20.60 -17.35
N GLU A 105 0.04 -20.83 -17.60
CA GLU A 105 1.13 -19.99 -17.08
C GLU A 105 0.98 -18.50 -17.44
N MET A 106 0.63 -18.20 -18.69
CA MET A 106 0.41 -16.83 -19.15
C MET A 106 -0.69 -16.11 -18.35
N GLN A 107 -1.77 -16.81 -17.99
CA GLN A 107 -2.85 -16.24 -17.18
C GLN A 107 -2.38 -16.03 -15.73
N ASN A 108 -1.61 -16.96 -15.18
CA ASN A 108 -1.05 -16.84 -13.83
C ASN A 108 -0.10 -15.63 -13.71
N LEU A 109 0.78 -15.45 -14.70
CA LEU A 109 1.68 -14.29 -14.78
C LEU A 109 0.92 -12.97 -14.95
N ALA A 110 -0.18 -12.95 -15.71
CA ALA A 110 -1.01 -11.76 -15.86
C ALA A 110 -1.58 -11.26 -14.52
N PHE A 111 -1.95 -12.16 -13.59
CA PHE A 111 -2.39 -11.77 -12.25
C PHE A 111 -1.28 -11.11 -11.40
N LEU A 112 -0.01 -11.38 -11.71
CA LEU A 112 1.13 -10.77 -11.03
C LEU A 112 1.54 -9.41 -11.63
N TYR A 113 1.01 -9.04 -12.79
CA TYR A 113 1.39 -7.79 -13.46
C TYR A 113 1.14 -6.56 -12.58
N LEU A 114 -0.10 -6.37 -12.09
CA LEU A 114 -0.48 -5.22 -11.26
C LEU A 114 0.39 -5.06 -10.00
N PRO A 115 0.57 -6.08 -9.14
CA PRO A 115 1.41 -5.94 -7.95
C PRO A 115 2.88 -5.69 -8.31
N THR A 116 3.39 -6.30 -9.38
CA THR A 116 4.78 -6.06 -9.83
C THR A 116 4.97 -4.64 -10.35
N SER A 117 4.01 -4.13 -11.13
CA SER A 117 4.07 -2.78 -11.70
C SER A 117 3.99 -1.69 -10.63
N ALA A 118 3.40 -1.97 -9.47
CA ALA A 118 3.34 -1.04 -8.34
C ALA A 118 4.62 -1.06 -7.48
N LEU A 119 5.35 -2.18 -7.45
CA LEU A 119 6.51 -2.37 -6.59
C LEU A 119 7.66 -1.42 -6.95
N ILE A 120 8.05 -1.34 -8.23
CA ILE A 120 9.17 -0.50 -8.67
C ILE A 120 8.89 0.98 -8.35
N PRO A 121 7.75 1.58 -8.77
CA PRO A 121 7.42 2.95 -8.40
C PRO A 121 7.39 3.18 -6.90
N PHE A 122 6.77 2.27 -6.12
CA PHE A 122 6.71 2.40 -4.67
C PHE A 122 8.10 2.53 -4.04
N VAL A 123 9.01 1.61 -4.36
CA VAL A 123 10.38 1.62 -3.82
C VAL A 123 11.15 2.85 -4.30
N SER A 124 11.13 3.15 -5.60
CA SER A 124 11.87 4.29 -6.15
C SER A 124 11.39 5.62 -5.56
N LEU A 125 10.07 5.83 -5.46
CA LEU A 125 9.49 7.05 -4.89
C LEU A 125 9.77 7.15 -3.40
N TYR A 126 9.71 6.05 -2.66
CA TYR A 126 10.10 6.03 -1.26
C TYR A 126 11.58 6.40 -1.07
N VAL A 127 12.49 5.80 -1.84
CA VAL A 127 13.92 6.11 -1.79
C VAL A 127 14.15 7.61 -2.07
N LEU A 128 13.53 8.14 -3.12
CA LEU A 128 13.61 9.58 -3.44
C LEU A 128 13.05 10.45 -2.29
N ALA A 129 11.98 10.02 -1.63
CA ALA A 129 11.44 10.73 -0.47
C ALA A 129 12.47 10.82 0.66
N ILE A 130 13.22 9.75 0.92
CA ILE A 130 14.26 9.73 1.97
C ILE A 130 15.51 10.50 1.56
N VAL A 131 15.96 10.39 0.30
CA VAL A 131 17.11 11.13 -0.24
C VAL A 131 16.86 12.64 -0.12
N TYR A 132 15.68 13.10 -0.51
CA TYR A 132 15.31 14.52 -0.46
C TYR A 132 14.64 14.94 0.85
N LYS A 133 14.83 14.21 1.97
CA LYS A 133 14.21 14.52 3.27
C LYS A 133 14.54 15.91 3.82
N MET A 134 15.69 16.49 3.43
CA MET A 134 16.10 17.85 3.80
C MET A 134 15.42 18.94 2.97
N GLN A 135 14.65 18.57 1.95
CA GLN A 135 13.88 19.47 1.09
C GLN A 135 12.38 19.16 1.27
N PRO A 136 11.69 19.79 2.25
CA PRO A 136 10.36 19.36 2.70
C PRO A 136 9.32 19.24 1.58
N ALA A 137 9.35 20.15 0.61
CA ALA A 137 8.44 20.11 -0.54
C ALA A 137 8.65 18.86 -1.42
N LYS A 138 9.90 18.47 -1.68
CA LYS A 138 10.22 17.25 -2.46
C LYS A 138 9.89 16.00 -1.66
N HIS A 139 10.33 15.94 -0.41
CA HIS A 139 10.03 14.84 0.51
C HIS A 139 8.52 14.54 0.54
N MET A 140 7.70 15.56 0.81
CA MET A 140 6.25 15.42 0.87
C MET A 140 5.65 14.92 -0.45
N ARG A 141 6.07 15.47 -1.59
CA ARG A 141 5.58 15.05 -2.91
C ARG A 141 5.91 13.58 -3.20
N TYR A 142 7.12 13.13 -2.87
CA TYR A 142 7.51 11.73 -3.05
C TYR A 142 6.77 10.79 -2.08
N MET A 143 6.49 11.21 -0.84
CA MET A 143 5.66 10.43 0.10
C MET A 143 4.20 10.31 -0.36
N ILE A 144 3.64 11.37 -0.96
CA ILE A 144 2.31 11.33 -1.58
C ILE A 144 2.32 10.38 -2.78
N ALA A 145 3.32 10.51 -3.65
CA ALA A 145 3.44 9.69 -4.85
C ALA A 145 3.62 8.20 -4.53
N SER A 146 4.37 7.84 -3.47
CA SER A 146 4.52 6.44 -3.06
C SER A 146 3.20 5.83 -2.57
N ALA A 147 2.33 6.61 -1.93
CA ALA A 147 0.98 6.17 -1.57
C ALA A 147 0.10 5.98 -2.82
N VAL A 148 0.19 6.89 -3.79
CA VAL A 148 -0.51 6.79 -5.07
C VAL A 148 -0.08 5.55 -5.86
N ALA A 149 1.21 5.21 -5.85
CA ALA A 149 1.71 4.00 -6.50
C ALA A 149 1.02 2.71 -6.00
N LEU A 150 0.60 2.69 -4.73
CA LEU A 150 -0.10 1.56 -4.12
C LEU A 150 -1.61 1.52 -4.41
N LEU A 151 -2.18 2.56 -5.01
CA LEU A 151 -3.60 2.58 -5.39
C LEU A 151 -3.92 1.61 -6.52
N GLY A 152 -2.99 1.37 -7.45
CA GLY A 152 -3.23 0.58 -8.66
C GLY A 152 -3.89 -0.78 -8.39
N PRO A 153 -3.33 -1.63 -7.51
CA PRO A 153 -3.95 -2.90 -7.13
C PRO A 153 -5.32 -2.75 -6.44
N GLY A 154 -5.54 -1.70 -5.64
CA GLY A 154 -6.82 -1.46 -4.97
C GLY A 154 -7.91 -1.03 -5.95
N VAL A 155 -7.63 -0.03 -6.78
CA VAL A 155 -8.52 0.48 -7.83
C VAL A 155 -8.84 -0.60 -8.86
N GLY A 156 -7.83 -1.36 -9.32
CA GLY A 156 -8.04 -2.44 -10.28
C GLY A 156 -9.02 -3.50 -9.78
N ARG A 157 -8.94 -3.88 -8.50
CA ARG A 157 -9.90 -4.81 -7.89
C ARG A 157 -11.29 -4.20 -7.73
N LEU A 158 -11.37 -2.93 -7.33
CA LEU A 158 -12.65 -2.25 -7.16
C LEU A 158 -13.41 -2.17 -8.49
N ILE A 159 -12.73 -1.78 -9.58
CA ILE A 159 -13.30 -1.76 -10.92
C ILE A 159 -13.76 -3.16 -11.34
N TRP A 160 -12.95 -4.18 -11.08
CA TRP A 160 -13.30 -5.57 -11.42
C TRP A 160 -14.57 -6.03 -10.70
N VAL A 161 -14.70 -5.73 -9.41
CA VAL A 161 -15.91 -6.03 -8.63
C VAL A 161 -17.13 -5.31 -9.20
N LEU A 162 -17.02 -4.00 -9.46
CA LEU A 162 -18.13 -3.19 -9.98
C LEU A 162 -18.64 -3.67 -11.34
N ARG A 163 -17.72 -4.06 -12.24
CA ARG A 163 -18.06 -4.62 -13.56
C ARG A 163 -18.82 -5.94 -13.44
N ILE A 164 -18.49 -6.80 -12.48
CA ILE A 164 -19.17 -8.09 -12.32
C ILE A 164 -20.54 -7.93 -11.66
N SER A 165 -20.73 -6.92 -10.80
CA SER A 165 -22.03 -6.62 -10.19
C SER A 165 -23.04 -5.92 -11.12
N THR A 166 -22.60 -5.45 -12.29
CA THR A 166 -23.46 -4.81 -13.29
C THR A 166 -23.30 -5.52 -14.64
N PRO A 167 -24.00 -6.65 -14.87
CA PRO A 167 -24.04 -7.23 -16.20
C PRO A 167 -24.77 -6.25 -17.12
N LEU A 168 -24.11 -5.80 -18.20
CA LEU A 168 -24.77 -5.13 -19.32
C LEU A 168 -25.66 -6.13 -20.08
#